data_AF-A0A2E6T3Z7-F1
#
_entry.id   AF-A0A2E6T3Z7-F1
#
_cell.length_a   1.000
_cell.length_b   1.000
_cell.length_c   1.000
_cell.angle_alpha   90.00
_cell.angle_beta   90.00
_cell.angle_gamma   90.00
#
_symmetry.space_group_name_H-M   'P 1'
#
loop_
_entity.id
_entity.type
_entity.pdbx_description
1 polymer ?
#
loop_
_entity_poly.entity_id
_entity_poly.type
_entity_poly.pdbx_seq_one_letter_code
_entity_poly.pdbx_strand_id
1 'polypeptide(L)'
;MKRQLVTTGAKWEAEVGYSRAVRAGQHVFISGTTAVDSKGRLLCQPDVCIQARRVFEIIAESLQEVGACLDDVVRTRMYVTDMADADALGQVHGDVFGRIRPAATLVEVSRLIDPRLRVEIEVEAIVGSGGADAVILAGGDSSRMGRDKSRIRLGRRTLLGHSKAALQSLGLKPRVVAADRQPGLGPLGGIDSALSLARHSRILFIGCDMPFLSGKLIDLFFLMATAGKGAMFTQHKKGVGFPFMLSQSDRPIIEKQISKGELSLQRLAKTLKARTWKPSVDHLPELFNINTPSDLAEAKRTWEEAKF
;
A
#
# COMPACT_ATOMS: atom_id res chain seq x y z
N MET A 1 23.46 6.31 -6.28
CA MET A 1 22.31 6.08 -5.38
C MET A 1 22.65 6.63 -4.00
N LYS A 2 21.70 7.31 -3.34
CA LYS A 2 21.90 7.84 -1.97
C LYS A 2 21.18 6.93 -0.98
N ARG A 3 21.88 6.45 0.05
CA ARG A 3 21.26 5.73 1.18
C ARG A 3 20.36 6.69 1.98
N GLN A 4 19.19 6.22 2.40
CA GLN A 4 18.34 6.94 3.35
C GLN A 4 18.52 6.32 4.74
N LEU A 5 18.76 7.17 5.73
CA LEU A 5 18.91 6.79 7.13
C LEU A 5 17.72 7.32 7.91
N VAL A 6 17.12 6.50 8.77
CA VAL A 6 16.09 6.90 9.72
C VAL A 6 16.69 6.81 11.12
N THR A 7 16.52 7.87 11.88
CA THR A 7 16.91 7.98 13.28
C THR A 7 15.67 8.21 14.13
N THR A 8 15.62 7.61 15.32
CA THR A 8 14.59 7.92 16.32
C THR A 8 14.98 9.10 17.22
N GLY A 9 16.21 9.60 17.10
CA GLY A 9 16.77 10.60 18.00
C GLY A 9 17.18 10.01 19.37
N ALA A 10 17.13 8.69 19.54
CA ALA A 10 17.61 8.04 20.76
C ALA A 10 19.12 8.28 20.92
N LYS A 11 19.54 8.65 22.13
CA LYS A 11 20.93 8.97 22.48
C LYS A 11 21.93 7.93 21.97
N TRP A 12 21.59 6.64 22.11
CA TRP A 12 22.42 5.52 21.70
C TRP A 12 22.70 5.44 20.20
N GLU A 13 21.80 5.93 19.33
CA GLU A 13 22.03 5.90 17.88
C GLU A 13 23.26 6.71 17.48
N ALA A 14 23.45 7.87 18.14
CA ALA A 14 24.62 8.73 17.93
C ALA A 14 25.88 8.18 18.63
N GLU A 15 25.74 7.64 19.84
CA GLU A 15 26.89 7.13 20.62
C GLU A 15 27.45 5.80 20.08
N VAL A 16 26.58 4.90 19.61
CA VAL A 16 26.95 3.58 19.09
C VAL A 16 27.16 3.62 17.57
N GLY A 17 26.52 4.56 16.86
CA GLY A 17 26.68 4.74 15.42
C GLY A 17 25.80 3.82 14.58
N TYR A 18 24.50 3.78 14.85
CA TYR A 18 23.52 3.02 14.05
C TYR A 18 22.30 3.87 13.68
N SER A 19 21.56 3.43 12.67
CA SER A 19 20.27 4.02 12.28
C SER A 19 19.15 3.04 12.60
N ARG A 20 17.98 3.52 13.02
CA ARG A 20 16.79 2.68 13.22
C ARG A 20 16.43 1.91 11.96
N ALA A 21 16.47 2.58 10.82
CA ALA A 21 16.30 1.96 9.51
C ALA A 21 17.32 2.50 8.51
N VAL A 22 17.76 1.64 7.59
CA VAL A 22 18.57 2.01 6.44
C VAL A 22 17.87 1.51 5.18
N ARG A 23 17.64 2.41 4.23
CA ARG A 23 17.19 2.04 2.88
C ARG A 23 18.30 2.27 1.86
N ALA A 24 18.63 1.21 1.13
CA ALA A 24 19.57 1.19 0.02
C ALA A 24 18.90 0.60 -1.22
N GLY A 25 18.41 1.48 -2.10
CA GLY A 25 17.58 1.06 -3.24
C GLY A 25 16.25 0.48 -2.76
N GLN A 26 15.99 -0.79 -3.10
CA GLN A 26 14.81 -1.54 -2.67
C GLN A 26 15.00 -2.26 -1.34
N HIS A 27 16.25 -2.43 -0.87
CA HIS A 27 16.53 -3.12 0.37
C HIS A 27 16.36 -2.18 1.55
N VAL A 28 15.64 -2.65 2.56
CA VAL A 28 15.48 -1.97 3.84
C VAL A 28 15.94 -2.89 4.96
N PHE A 29 16.76 -2.35 5.85
CA PHE A 29 17.29 -3.03 7.01
C PHE A 29 16.83 -2.28 8.25
N ILE A 30 16.16 -2.98 9.16
CA ILE A 30 15.76 -2.46 10.46
C ILE A 30 16.71 -3.03 11.51
N SER A 31 17.32 -2.15 12.30
CA SER A 31 18.20 -2.53 13.39
C SER A 31 17.45 -3.35 14.45
N GLY A 32 18.19 -4.10 15.26
CA GLY A 32 17.67 -4.78 16.43
C GLY A 32 16.74 -3.87 17.24
N THR A 33 15.50 -4.32 17.40
CA THR A 33 14.42 -3.53 18.00
C THR A 33 13.88 -4.24 19.23
N THR A 34 13.87 -3.50 20.34
CA THR A 34 13.40 -3.93 21.66
C THR A 34 12.21 -3.07 22.09
N ALA A 35 11.46 -3.51 23.10
CA ALA A 35 10.28 -2.82 23.59
C ALA A 35 10.64 -1.54 24.36
N VAL A 36 10.38 -0.40 23.72
CA VAL A 36 10.48 0.93 24.32
C VAL A 36 9.18 1.71 24.18
N ASP A 37 8.90 2.61 25.13
CA ASP A 37 7.77 3.53 25.10
C ASP A 37 7.96 4.63 24.03
N SER A 38 6.96 5.50 23.87
CA SER A 38 7.00 6.60 22.90
C SER A 38 8.08 7.65 23.19
N LYS A 39 8.68 7.64 24.38
CA LYS A 39 9.81 8.49 24.76
C LYS A 39 11.16 7.75 24.65
N GLY A 40 11.17 6.55 24.07
CA GLY A 40 12.37 5.73 23.91
C GLY A 40 12.87 5.09 25.22
N ARG A 41 12.06 5.11 26.28
CA ARG A 41 12.40 4.48 27.56
C ARG A 41 11.98 3.02 27.53
N LEU A 42 12.72 2.16 28.24
CA LEU A 42 12.38 0.74 28.31
C LEU A 42 10.94 0.53 28.79
N LEU A 43 10.20 -0.25 28.03
CA LEU A 43 8.88 -0.70 28.44
C LEU A 43 9.09 -1.75 29.55
N CYS A 44 8.88 -1.35 30.81
CA CYS A 44 9.06 -2.22 31.97
C CYS A 44 7.90 -3.21 32.12
N GLN A 45 7.77 -4.13 31.18
CA GLN A 45 6.70 -5.13 31.10
C GLN A 45 7.33 -6.53 31.01
N PRO A 46 7.11 -7.45 31.97
CA PRO A 46 7.73 -8.78 31.93
C PRO A 46 7.16 -9.70 30.83
N ASP A 47 5.97 -9.41 30.31
CA ASP A 47 5.31 -10.22 29.29
C ASP A 47 5.95 -10.04 27.90
N VAL A 48 6.49 -11.14 27.36
CA VAL A 48 7.13 -11.18 26.04
C VAL A 48 6.15 -10.84 24.90
N CYS A 49 4.87 -11.17 25.01
CA CYS A 49 3.87 -10.87 24.00
C CYS A 49 3.65 -9.37 23.89
N ILE A 50 3.58 -8.67 25.04
CA ILE A 50 3.42 -7.22 25.06
C ILE A 50 4.67 -6.54 24.51
N GLN A 51 5.87 -7.02 24.88
CA GLN A 51 7.11 -6.51 24.32
C GLN A 51 7.18 -6.72 22.80
N ALA A 52 6.85 -7.92 22.32
CA ALA A 52 6.89 -8.27 20.89
C ALA A 52 5.91 -7.43 20.06
N ARG A 53 4.67 -7.24 20.53
CA ARG A 53 3.69 -6.37 19.87
C ARG A 53 4.23 -4.95 19.73
N ARG A 54 4.82 -4.41 20.81
CA ARG A 54 5.45 -3.08 20.77
C ARG A 54 6.63 -3.01 19.80
N VAL A 55 7.45 -4.05 19.74
CA VAL A 55 8.56 -4.15 18.79
C VAL A 55 8.05 -4.12 17.35
N PHE A 56 7.00 -4.88 17.02
CA PHE A 56 6.42 -4.87 15.68
C PHE A 56 5.77 -3.54 15.30
N GLU A 57 5.16 -2.82 16.25
CA GLU A 57 4.69 -1.44 16.02
C GLU A 57 5.84 -0.51 15.61
N ILE A 58 6.95 -0.53 16.37
CA ILE A 58 8.14 0.29 16.09
C ILE A 58 8.75 -0.08 14.72
N ILE A 59 8.81 -1.37 14.41
CA ILE A 59 9.27 -1.85 13.09
C ILE A 59 8.36 -1.32 11.99
N ALA A 60 7.03 -1.40 12.15
CA ALA A 60 6.08 -0.91 11.17
C ALA A 60 6.22 0.61 10.94
N GLU A 61 6.34 1.40 12.01
CA GLU A 61 6.62 2.84 11.95
C GLU A 61 7.93 3.13 11.20
N SER A 62 8.98 2.39 11.51
CA SER A 62 10.30 2.55 10.89
C SER A 62 10.31 2.22 9.39
N LEU A 63 9.59 1.17 8.99
CA LEU A 63 9.38 0.81 7.59
C LEU A 63 8.64 1.93 6.83
N GLN A 64 7.59 2.50 7.44
CA GLN A 64 6.80 3.57 6.84
C GLN A 64 7.64 4.84 6.58
N GLU A 65 8.60 5.18 7.43
CA GLU A 65 9.49 6.33 7.24
C GLU A 65 10.36 6.22 5.97
N VAL A 66 10.60 5.00 5.49
CA VAL A 66 11.35 4.74 4.24
C VAL A 66 10.46 4.30 3.07
N GLY A 67 9.13 4.37 3.21
CA GLY A 67 8.17 3.99 2.17
C GLY A 67 7.90 2.48 2.03
N ALA A 68 8.42 1.67 2.96
CA ALA A 68 8.12 0.25 3.07
C ALA A 68 6.90 -0.01 3.97
N CYS A 69 6.41 -1.25 3.98
CA CYS A 69 5.42 -1.73 4.95
C CYS A 69 5.73 -3.15 5.41
N LEU A 70 4.97 -3.68 6.37
CA LEU A 70 5.18 -5.04 6.87
C LEU A 70 5.08 -6.11 5.79
N ASP A 71 4.24 -5.92 4.77
CA ASP A 71 4.13 -6.85 3.65
C ASP A 71 5.43 -7.02 2.85
N ASP A 72 6.33 -6.03 2.92
CA ASP A 72 7.63 -6.09 2.24
C ASP A 72 8.67 -6.91 3.01
N VAL A 73 8.38 -7.29 4.26
CA VAL A 73 9.32 -8.02 5.10
C VAL A 73 9.53 -9.41 4.52
N VAL A 74 10.78 -9.70 4.18
CA VAL A 74 11.20 -11.00 3.64
C VAL A 74 11.93 -11.84 4.67
N ARG A 75 12.40 -11.23 5.77
CA ARG A 75 13.08 -11.93 6.86
C ARG A 75 12.83 -11.29 8.21
N THR A 76 12.65 -12.14 9.23
CA THR A 76 12.65 -11.78 10.65
C THR A 76 13.69 -12.62 11.40
N ARG A 77 14.53 -12.00 12.23
CA ARG A 77 15.38 -12.69 13.21
C ARG A 77 14.93 -12.27 14.60
N MET A 78 14.63 -13.25 15.45
CA MET A 78 14.09 -13.05 16.77
C MET A 78 15.03 -13.66 17.81
N TYR A 79 15.39 -12.87 18.80
CA TYR A 79 16.26 -13.26 19.89
C TYR A 79 15.45 -13.20 21.19
N VAL A 80 15.41 -14.30 21.94
CA VAL A 80 14.76 -14.37 23.26
C VAL A 80 15.76 -14.69 24.35
N THR A 81 15.52 -14.26 25.58
CA THR A 81 16.39 -14.61 26.72
C THR A 81 16.05 -15.95 27.37
N ASP A 82 14.93 -16.55 26.98
CA ASP A 82 14.41 -17.81 27.53
C ASP A 82 13.49 -18.46 26.50
N MET A 83 13.82 -19.67 26.09
CA MET A 83 13.10 -20.43 25.06
C MET A 83 11.68 -20.81 25.49
N ALA A 84 11.33 -20.72 26.78
CA ALA A 84 9.95 -20.88 27.23
C ALA A 84 9.00 -19.83 26.61
N ASP A 85 9.52 -18.69 26.16
CA ASP A 85 8.75 -17.63 25.50
C ASP A 85 8.48 -17.90 24.00
N ALA A 86 9.10 -18.94 23.41
CA ALA A 86 9.14 -19.12 21.96
C ALA A 86 7.75 -19.29 21.34
N ASP A 87 6.87 -20.09 21.96
CA ASP A 87 5.51 -20.30 21.47
C ASP A 87 4.66 -19.02 21.55
N ALA A 88 4.79 -18.28 22.65
CA ALA A 88 4.08 -17.03 22.87
C ALA A 88 4.52 -15.95 21.86
N LEU A 89 5.83 -15.83 21.64
CA LEU A 89 6.39 -14.95 20.61
C LEU A 89 5.95 -15.39 19.20
N GLY A 90 5.94 -16.70 18.93
CA GLY A 90 5.50 -17.28 17.66
C GLY A 90 4.04 -16.95 17.34
N GLN A 91 3.16 -16.93 18.34
CA GLN A 91 1.76 -16.50 18.16
C GLN A 91 1.67 -15.03 17.75
N VAL A 92 2.40 -14.13 18.43
CA VAL A 92 2.44 -12.70 18.07
C VAL A 92 3.03 -12.49 16.68
N HIS A 93 4.09 -13.22 16.32
CA HIS A 93 4.64 -13.19 14.95
C HIS A 93 3.61 -13.66 13.93
N GLY A 94 2.88 -14.73 14.23
CA GLY A 94 1.79 -15.26 13.40
C GLY A 94 0.65 -14.26 13.18
N ASP A 95 0.27 -13.48 14.19
CA ASP A 95 -0.73 -12.41 14.08
C ASP A 95 -0.32 -11.36 13.03
N VAL A 96 0.97 -11.04 12.95
CA VAL A 96 1.51 -10.01 12.06
C VAL A 96 1.82 -10.57 10.67
N PHE A 97 2.50 -11.72 10.62
CA PHE A 97 3.13 -12.24 9.42
C PHE A 97 2.48 -13.52 8.88
N GLY A 98 1.39 -14.03 9.46
CA GLY A 98 0.78 -15.30 9.05
C GLY A 98 0.44 -15.37 7.55
N ARG A 99 0.07 -14.24 6.95
CA ARG A 99 -0.14 -14.11 5.50
C ARG A 99 1.16 -13.85 4.71
N ILE A 100 2.06 -13.05 5.27
CA ILE A 100 3.28 -12.54 4.62
C ILE A 100 4.35 -13.64 4.52
N ARG A 101 4.48 -14.45 5.57
CA ARG A 101 5.37 -15.62 5.67
C ARG A 101 6.83 -15.32 5.31
N PRO A 102 7.49 -14.37 5.99
CA PRO A 102 8.92 -14.12 5.80
C PRO A 102 9.74 -15.34 6.24
N ALA A 103 10.98 -15.42 5.74
CA ALA A 103 11.96 -16.32 6.34
C ALA A 103 12.16 -15.96 7.82
N ALA A 104 12.06 -16.94 8.73
CA ALA A 104 12.08 -16.68 10.16
C ALA A 104 13.20 -17.47 10.86
N THR A 105 13.87 -16.83 11.80
CA THR A 105 14.82 -17.44 12.72
C THR A 105 14.47 -17.02 14.13
N LEU A 106 14.44 -17.96 15.06
CA LEU A 106 14.29 -17.73 16.50
C LEU A 106 15.44 -18.43 17.21
N VAL A 107 16.16 -17.71 18.08
CA VAL A 107 17.24 -18.26 18.88
C VAL A 107 17.20 -17.72 20.31
N GLU A 108 17.66 -18.54 21.26
CA GLU A 108 17.92 -18.08 22.62
C GLU A 108 19.28 -17.38 22.71
N VAL A 109 19.35 -16.28 23.46
CA VAL A 109 20.58 -15.55 23.77
C VAL A 109 20.74 -15.39 25.28
N SER A 110 21.99 -15.37 25.76
CA SER A 110 22.25 -15.31 27.21
C SER A 110 21.72 -14.04 27.91
N ARG A 111 21.61 -12.92 27.18
CA ARG A 111 21.09 -11.63 27.68
C ARG A 111 20.90 -10.63 26.54
N LEU A 112 20.02 -9.66 26.76
CA LEU A 112 19.87 -8.45 25.95
C LEU A 112 20.53 -7.26 26.65
N ILE A 113 20.47 -6.07 26.03
CA ILE A 113 21.11 -4.85 26.54
C ILE A 113 20.63 -4.41 27.94
N ASP A 114 19.40 -4.81 28.32
CA ASP A 114 18.85 -4.62 29.66
C ASP A 114 18.18 -5.93 30.12
N PRO A 115 18.39 -6.37 31.37
CA PRO A 115 17.87 -7.65 31.87
C PRO A 115 16.34 -7.74 31.94
N ARG A 116 15.62 -6.60 31.85
CA ARG A 116 14.15 -6.57 31.80
C ARG A 116 13.60 -6.86 30.41
N LEU A 117 14.44 -6.85 29.38
CA LEU A 117 14.03 -7.17 28.02
C LEU A 117 14.04 -8.68 27.82
N ARG A 118 12.96 -9.18 27.19
CA ARG A 118 12.78 -10.60 26.88
C ARG A 118 12.98 -10.92 25.42
N VAL A 119 12.79 -9.92 24.54
CA VAL A 119 12.83 -10.09 23.09
C VAL A 119 13.51 -8.92 22.38
N GLU A 120 14.29 -9.25 21.35
CA GLU A 120 14.81 -8.32 20.36
C GLU A 120 14.57 -8.87 18.95
N ILE A 121 14.15 -8.03 18.01
CA ILE A 121 13.80 -8.45 16.65
C ILE A 121 14.49 -7.57 15.61
N GLU A 122 15.07 -8.23 14.61
CA GLU A 122 15.58 -7.60 13.38
C GLU A 122 14.70 -7.98 12.20
N VAL A 123 14.54 -7.06 11.23
CA VAL A 123 13.84 -7.36 9.98
C VAL A 123 14.58 -6.85 8.75
N GLU A 124 14.44 -7.59 7.66
CA GLU A 124 14.86 -7.18 6.31
C GLU A 124 13.62 -7.13 5.41
N ALA A 125 13.51 -6.08 4.61
CA ALA A 125 12.41 -5.89 3.69
C ALA A 125 12.89 -5.54 2.28
N ILE A 126 12.13 -5.96 1.27
CA ILE A 126 12.32 -5.57 -0.13
C ILE A 126 11.09 -4.77 -0.54
N VAL A 127 11.27 -3.46 -0.74
CA VAL A 127 10.20 -2.52 -1.06
C VAL A 127 9.40 -2.99 -2.28
N GLY A 128 8.09 -3.13 -2.13
CA GLY A 128 7.17 -3.54 -3.18
C GLY A 128 7.02 -5.07 -3.33
N SER A 129 7.85 -5.87 -2.67
CA SER A 129 7.77 -7.34 -2.76
C SER A 129 6.48 -7.91 -2.15
N GLY A 130 5.87 -7.18 -1.22
CA GLY A 130 4.60 -7.56 -0.60
C GLY A 130 3.37 -7.41 -1.50
N GLY A 131 3.52 -6.78 -2.68
CA GLY A 131 2.41 -6.53 -3.59
C GLY A 131 1.38 -5.53 -3.06
N ALA A 132 0.16 -5.62 -3.62
CA ALA A 132 -0.99 -4.81 -3.23
C ALA A 132 -2.29 -5.54 -3.55
N ASP A 133 -3.36 -5.20 -2.84
CA ASP A 133 -4.70 -5.52 -3.31
C ASP A 133 -5.03 -4.66 -4.52
N ALA A 134 -5.57 -5.29 -5.57
CA ALA A 134 -6.02 -4.60 -6.77
C ALA A 134 -7.53 -4.39 -6.74
N VAL A 135 -7.95 -3.14 -6.86
CA VAL A 135 -9.35 -2.73 -6.79
C VAL A 135 -9.73 -1.97 -8.05
N ILE A 136 -10.79 -2.42 -8.69
CA ILE A 136 -11.46 -1.68 -9.76
C ILE A 136 -12.65 -0.97 -9.14
N LEU A 137 -12.62 0.37 -9.14
CA LEU A 137 -13.79 1.17 -8.77
C LEU A 137 -14.72 1.24 -9.98
N ALA A 138 -15.91 0.67 -9.82
CA ALA A 138 -16.97 0.69 -10.81
C ALA A 138 -18.12 1.56 -10.30
N GLY A 139 -18.65 2.47 -11.11
CA GLY A 139 -19.76 3.33 -10.70
C GLY A 139 -19.38 4.80 -10.53
N GLY A 140 -20.40 5.62 -10.37
CA GLY A 140 -20.41 7.06 -10.62
C GLY A 140 -21.57 7.38 -11.56
N ASP A 141 -22.47 8.27 -11.14
CA ASP A 141 -23.76 8.52 -11.79
C ASP A 141 -23.67 8.57 -13.32
N SER A 142 -24.23 7.54 -13.95
CA SER A 142 -24.32 7.39 -15.40
C SER A 142 -25.50 8.20 -15.97
N SER A 143 -25.81 9.37 -15.37
CA SER A 143 -26.86 10.26 -15.85
C SER A 143 -26.57 10.78 -17.25
N ARG A 144 -25.30 10.88 -17.65
CA ARG A 144 -24.86 11.35 -18.98
C ARG A 144 -24.82 10.29 -20.08
N MET A 145 -24.86 8.99 -19.74
CA MET A 145 -24.73 7.87 -20.70
C MET A 145 -26.01 7.04 -20.85
N GLY A 146 -27.01 7.22 -19.97
CA GLY A 146 -28.30 6.53 -20.03
C GLY A 146 -28.26 5.01 -19.81
N ARG A 147 -27.08 4.41 -19.59
CA ARG A 147 -26.83 2.99 -19.29
C ARG A 147 -25.62 2.83 -18.36
N ASP A 148 -25.54 1.69 -17.68
CA ASP A 148 -24.39 1.27 -16.86
C ASP A 148 -23.12 1.16 -17.73
N LYS A 149 -22.19 2.12 -17.56
CA LYS A 149 -20.93 2.22 -18.30
C LYS A 149 -20.08 0.95 -18.23
N SER A 150 -20.16 0.19 -17.14
CA SER A 150 -19.35 -1.02 -16.93
C SER A 150 -19.68 -2.15 -17.92
N ARG A 151 -20.88 -2.11 -18.52
CA ARG A 151 -21.38 -3.11 -19.50
C ARG A 151 -21.12 -2.71 -20.95
N ILE A 152 -20.62 -1.50 -21.21
CA ILE A 152 -20.28 -1.04 -22.55
C ILE A 152 -19.13 -1.88 -23.09
N ARG A 153 -19.23 -2.30 -24.36
CA ARG A 153 -18.23 -3.12 -25.03
C ARG A 153 -17.33 -2.29 -25.93
N LEU A 154 -16.04 -2.61 -25.90
CA LEU A 154 -15.03 -2.19 -26.85
C LEU A 154 -14.34 -3.46 -27.37
N GLY A 155 -14.55 -3.79 -28.64
CA GLY A 155 -14.19 -5.10 -29.18
C GLY A 155 -14.90 -6.26 -28.45
N ARG A 156 -14.14 -7.28 -28.05
CA ARG A 156 -14.67 -8.50 -27.42
C ARG A 156 -14.89 -8.42 -25.90
N ARG A 157 -14.47 -7.34 -25.25
CA ARG A 157 -14.58 -7.16 -23.80
C ARG A 157 -15.45 -5.97 -23.45
N THR A 158 -16.01 -5.97 -22.25
CA THR A 158 -16.56 -4.75 -21.65
C THR A 158 -15.43 -3.83 -21.20
N LEU A 159 -15.70 -2.55 -20.93
CA LEU A 159 -14.71 -1.64 -20.35
C LEU A 159 -14.12 -2.19 -19.05
N LEU A 160 -14.98 -2.68 -18.15
CA LEU A 160 -14.56 -3.39 -16.95
C LEU A 160 -13.71 -4.64 -17.28
N GLY A 161 -14.05 -5.35 -18.34
CA GLY A 161 -13.30 -6.52 -18.80
C GLY A 161 -11.87 -6.20 -19.25
N HIS A 162 -11.66 -5.02 -19.84
CA HIS A 162 -10.31 -4.54 -20.19
C HIS A 162 -9.48 -4.20 -18.95
N SER A 163 -10.04 -3.43 -18.01
CA SER A 163 -9.34 -3.12 -16.75
C SER A 163 -9.02 -4.38 -15.94
N LYS A 164 -9.91 -5.38 -15.94
CA LYS A 164 -9.65 -6.69 -15.33
C LYS A 164 -8.50 -7.42 -16.02
N ALA A 165 -8.50 -7.46 -17.36
CA ALA A 165 -7.47 -8.16 -18.12
C ALA A 165 -6.07 -7.55 -17.88
N ALA A 166 -5.98 -6.22 -17.77
CA ALA A 166 -4.73 -5.51 -17.48
C ALA A 166 -4.14 -5.88 -16.10
N LEU A 167 -4.98 -5.99 -15.08
CA LEU A 167 -4.56 -6.44 -13.75
C LEU A 167 -4.21 -7.94 -13.74
N GLN A 168 -5.00 -8.75 -14.43
CA GLN A 168 -4.78 -10.20 -14.52
C GLN A 168 -3.49 -10.56 -15.27
N SER A 169 -3.03 -9.74 -16.23
CA SER A 169 -1.74 -9.96 -16.89
C SER A 169 -0.54 -9.80 -15.95
N LEU A 170 -0.73 -9.18 -14.77
CA LEU A 170 0.26 -9.09 -13.69
C LEU A 170 0.09 -10.19 -12.63
N GLY A 171 -0.80 -11.16 -12.85
CA GLY A 171 -1.15 -12.18 -11.86
C GLY A 171 -2.03 -11.67 -10.71
N LEU A 172 -2.49 -10.40 -10.77
CA LEU A 172 -3.36 -9.82 -9.75
C LEU A 172 -4.80 -10.35 -9.92
N LYS A 173 -5.49 -10.55 -8.80
CA LYS A 173 -6.91 -10.94 -8.76
C LYS A 173 -7.76 -9.74 -8.35
N PRO A 174 -8.24 -8.91 -9.30
CA PRO A 174 -8.87 -7.65 -8.96
C PRO A 174 -10.25 -7.85 -8.34
N ARG A 175 -10.53 -7.10 -7.28
CA ARG A 175 -11.88 -6.95 -6.73
C ARG A 175 -12.57 -5.77 -7.40
N VAL A 176 -13.81 -5.95 -7.82
CA VAL A 176 -14.65 -4.85 -8.31
C VAL A 176 -15.46 -4.31 -7.14
N VAL A 177 -15.38 -3.02 -6.89
CA VAL A 177 -16.12 -2.34 -5.82
C VAL A 177 -16.96 -1.23 -6.43
N ALA A 178 -18.24 -1.20 -6.07
CA ALA A 178 -19.11 -0.11 -6.46
C ALA A 178 -18.66 1.19 -5.78
N ALA A 179 -18.48 2.28 -6.53
CA ALA A 179 -18.15 3.60 -5.99
C ALA A 179 -19.18 4.02 -4.93
N ASP A 180 -20.47 3.96 -5.28
CA ASP A 180 -21.58 4.30 -4.40
C ASP A 180 -22.13 3.10 -3.63
N ARG A 181 -21.28 2.17 -3.20
CA ARG A 181 -21.72 1.01 -2.39
C ARG A 181 -22.49 1.45 -1.14
N GLN A 182 -22.14 2.61 -0.61
CA GLN A 182 -22.94 3.36 0.35
C GLN A 182 -23.60 4.52 -0.40
N PRO A 183 -24.95 4.57 -0.50
CA PRO A 183 -25.65 5.59 -1.27
C PRO A 183 -25.21 7.02 -0.89
N GLY A 184 -24.84 7.82 -1.88
CA GLY A 184 -24.51 9.24 -1.69
C GLY A 184 -23.06 9.55 -1.29
N LEU A 185 -22.16 8.56 -1.16
CA LEU A 185 -20.77 8.77 -0.75
C LEU A 185 -19.75 8.89 -1.91
N GLY A 186 -20.19 8.77 -3.16
CA GLY A 186 -19.32 8.94 -4.32
C GLY A 186 -18.16 7.94 -4.32
N PRO A 187 -17.04 8.24 -5.01
CA PRO A 187 -15.89 7.33 -5.09
C PRO A 187 -15.25 7.01 -3.72
N LEU A 188 -15.42 7.87 -2.71
CA LEU A 188 -14.86 7.65 -1.37
C LEU A 188 -15.52 6.49 -0.63
N GLY A 189 -16.83 6.26 -0.82
CA GLY A 189 -17.51 5.10 -0.23
C GLY A 189 -16.94 3.78 -0.72
N GLY A 190 -16.63 3.70 -2.02
CA GLY A 190 -15.95 2.55 -2.63
C GLY A 190 -14.52 2.38 -2.14
N ILE A 191 -13.78 3.48 -1.93
CA ILE A 191 -12.42 3.46 -1.38
C ILE A 191 -12.40 2.95 0.06
N ASP A 192 -13.26 3.47 0.94
CA ASP A 192 -13.34 3.02 2.34
C ASP A 192 -13.77 1.54 2.44
N SER A 193 -14.76 1.14 1.63
CA SER A 193 -15.17 -0.27 1.51
C SER A 193 -14.02 -1.18 1.02
N ALA A 194 -13.14 -0.68 0.16
CA ALA A 194 -11.99 -1.43 -0.30
C ALA A 194 -10.93 -1.56 0.79
N LEU A 195 -10.62 -0.46 1.49
CA LEU A 195 -9.63 -0.42 2.58
C LEU A 195 -10.03 -1.31 3.76
N SER A 196 -11.31 -1.31 4.15
CA SER A 196 -11.84 -2.16 5.22
C SER A 196 -11.74 -3.67 4.95
N LEU A 197 -11.71 -4.05 3.68
CA LEU A 197 -11.65 -5.45 3.24
C LEU A 197 -10.28 -5.82 2.65
N ALA A 198 -9.28 -4.95 2.82
CA ALA A 198 -7.95 -5.15 2.27
C ALA A 198 -7.16 -6.17 3.10
N ARG A 199 -6.38 -6.99 2.42
CA ARG A 199 -5.46 -7.98 3.00
C ARG A 199 -4.02 -7.50 2.98
N HIS A 200 -3.70 -6.63 2.03
CA HIS A 200 -2.43 -5.94 1.92
C HIS A 200 -2.53 -4.56 2.55
N SER A 201 -1.40 -4.09 3.07
CA SER A 201 -1.18 -2.72 3.53
C SER A 201 -1.37 -1.72 2.40
N ARG A 202 -1.07 -2.11 1.15
CA ARG A 202 -1.22 -1.28 -0.05
C ARG A 202 -2.42 -1.71 -0.87
N ILE A 203 -3.16 -0.73 -1.37
CA ILE A 203 -4.30 -0.94 -2.25
C ILE A 203 -4.10 -0.09 -3.51
N LEU A 204 -4.04 -0.76 -4.65
CA LEU A 204 -3.99 -0.17 -5.98
C LEU A 204 -5.42 -0.02 -6.51
N PHE A 205 -5.79 1.21 -6.86
CA PHE A 205 -7.10 1.55 -7.41
C PHE A 205 -7.00 1.89 -8.89
N ILE A 206 -7.93 1.32 -9.67
CA ILE A 206 -8.06 1.49 -11.11
C ILE A 206 -9.53 1.80 -11.43
N GLY A 207 -9.79 2.72 -12.35
CA GLY A 207 -11.12 2.99 -12.90
C GLY A 207 -11.58 1.91 -13.88
N CYS A 208 -12.89 1.64 -13.93
CA CYS A 208 -13.46 0.64 -14.83
C CYS A 208 -13.60 1.11 -16.30
N ASP A 209 -13.26 2.36 -16.58
CA ASP A 209 -13.49 3.09 -17.84
C ASP A 209 -12.20 3.41 -18.60
N MET A 210 -11.09 2.76 -18.25
CA MET A 210 -9.80 2.85 -18.93
C MET A 210 -9.52 1.60 -19.79
N PRO A 211 -10.03 1.53 -21.03
CA PRO A 211 -9.93 0.32 -21.85
C PRO A 211 -8.53 0.04 -22.40
N PHE A 212 -7.66 1.04 -22.46
CA PHE A 212 -6.32 0.92 -23.04
C PHE A 212 -5.22 0.74 -22.00
N LEU A 213 -5.57 0.75 -20.71
CA LEU A 213 -4.59 0.59 -19.63
C LEU A 213 -3.93 -0.78 -19.71
N SER A 214 -2.60 -0.83 -19.88
CA SER A 214 -1.86 -2.09 -19.92
C SER A 214 -1.34 -2.52 -18.54
N GLY A 215 -1.07 -3.82 -18.40
CA GLY A 215 -0.34 -4.35 -17.25
C GLY A 215 1.04 -3.69 -17.07
N LYS A 216 1.75 -3.40 -18.17
CA LYS A 216 3.07 -2.76 -18.11
C LYS A 216 3.00 -1.37 -17.47
N LEU A 217 1.99 -0.58 -17.80
CA LEU A 217 1.82 0.75 -17.20
C LEU A 217 1.44 0.66 -15.72
N ILE A 218 0.62 -0.34 -15.35
CA ILE A 218 0.27 -0.61 -13.95
C ILE A 218 1.51 -1.00 -13.15
N ASP A 219 2.37 -1.86 -13.68
CA ASP A 219 3.62 -2.29 -13.03
C ASP A 219 4.59 -1.12 -12.84
N LEU A 220 4.74 -0.27 -13.88
CA LEU A 220 5.52 0.96 -13.79
C LEU A 220 4.96 1.92 -12.72
N PHE A 221 3.64 2.10 -12.68
CA PHE A 221 2.98 2.89 -11.64
C PHE A 221 3.28 2.33 -10.25
N PHE A 222 3.15 1.02 -10.06
CA PHE A 222 3.40 0.36 -8.78
C PHE A 222 4.85 0.56 -8.32
N LEU A 223 5.82 0.38 -9.21
CA LEU A 223 7.24 0.62 -8.93
C LEU A 223 7.49 2.07 -8.45
N MET A 224 6.91 3.05 -9.14
CA MET A 224 7.04 4.46 -8.75
C MET A 224 6.31 4.78 -7.43
N ALA A 225 5.18 4.11 -7.19
CA ALA A 225 4.38 4.28 -6.00
C ALA A 225 5.12 3.75 -4.76
N THR A 226 5.78 2.60 -4.86
CA THR A 226 6.55 2.00 -3.76
C THR A 226 7.92 2.65 -3.58
N ALA A 227 8.43 3.37 -4.59
CA ALA A 227 9.71 4.06 -4.49
C ALA A 227 9.76 5.17 -3.41
N GLY A 228 8.63 5.66 -2.89
CA GLY A 228 8.59 6.72 -1.87
C GLY A 228 7.47 6.54 -0.84
N LYS A 229 7.42 7.46 0.13
CA LYS A 229 6.46 7.45 1.24
C LYS A 229 5.08 7.97 0.81
N GLY A 230 4.03 7.36 1.38
CA GLY A 230 2.65 7.83 1.29
C GLY A 230 1.97 7.58 -0.06
N ALA A 231 0.70 7.99 -0.10
CA ALA A 231 -0.19 7.85 -1.25
C ALA A 231 0.38 8.47 -2.53
N MET A 232 0.04 7.88 -3.67
CA MET A 232 0.41 8.40 -4.99
C MET A 232 -0.78 8.31 -5.95
N PHE A 233 -0.98 9.37 -6.73
CA PHE A 233 -2.01 9.44 -7.76
C PHE A 233 -1.42 9.74 -9.13
N THR A 234 -2.05 9.23 -10.18
CA THR A 234 -1.77 9.67 -11.54
C THR A 234 -2.23 11.10 -11.77
N GLN A 235 -1.36 11.93 -12.34
CA GLN A 235 -1.65 13.29 -12.75
C GLN A 235 -2.46 13.32 -14.05
N HIS A 236 -3.55 14.06 -14.05
CA HIS A 236 -4.42 14.33 -15.19
C HIS A 236 -4.44 15.83 -15.51
N LYS A 237 -4.96 16.21 -16.69
CA LYS A 237 -5.01 17.62 -17.14
C LYS A 237 -5.67 18.57 -16.13
N LYS A 238 -6.65 18.08 -15.35
CA LYS A 238 -7.43 18.86 -14.38
C LYS A 238 -7.34 18.29 -12.95
N GLY A 239 -6.17 17.78 -12.55
CA GLY A 239 -5.92 17.30 -11.18
C GLY A 239 -5.32 15.90 -11.14
N VAL A 240 -5.84 15.05 -10.28
CA VAL A 240 -5.42 13.65 -10.11
C VAL A 240 -6.49 12.65 -10.54
N GLY A 241 -6.12 11.40 -10.76
CA GLY A 241 -7.02 10.33 -11.14
C GLY A 241 -6.35 8.96 -11.07
N PHE A 242 -6.90 8.01 -11.82
CA PHE A 242 -6.43 6.64 -11.85
C PHE A 242 -5.21 6.44 -12.78
N PRO A 243 -4.41 5.38 -12.54
CA PRO A 243 -4.36 4.60 -11.30
C PRO A 243 -3.90 5.45 -10.10
N PHE A 244 -4.28 5.04 -8.89
CA PHE A 244 -3.72 5.60 -7.65
C PHE A 244 -3.49 4.50 -6.62
N MET A 245 -2.62 4.73 -5.64
CA MET A 245 -2.33 3.80 -4.57
C MET A 245 -2.46 4.47 -3.20
N LEU A 246 -3.14 3.79 -2.29
CA LEU A 246 -3.32 4.19 -0.90
C LEU A 246 -2.77 3.10 0.03
N SER A 247 -2.53 3.50 1.27
CA SER A 247 -2.22 2.60 2.38
C SER A 247 -3.46 2.35 3.24
N GLN A 248 -3.57 1.19 3.89
CA GLN A 248 -4.55 0.97 4.96
C GLN A 248 -4.47 2.04 6.05
N SER A 249 -3.26 2.55 6.33
CA SER A 249 -3.04 3.63 7.30
C SER A 249 -3.70 4.97 6.91
N ASP A 250 -4.11 5.14 5.64
CA ASP A 250 -4.80 6.35 5.18
C ASP A 250 -6.30 6.35 5.54
N ARG A 251 -6.84 5.20 5.95
CA ARG A 251 -8.29 5.02 6.20
C ARG A 251 -8.87 6.02 7.22
N PRO A 252 -8.24 6.30 8.39
CA PRO A 252 -8.79 7.29 9.33
C PRO A 252 -8.93 8.69 8.72
N ILE A 253 -8.05 9.06 7.78
CA ILE A 253 -8.14 10.35 7.08
C ILE A 253 -9.34 10.36 6.13
N ILE A 254 -9.58 9.24 5.45
CA ILE A 254 -10.71 9.06 4.52
C ILE A 254 -12.04 9.07 5.28
N GLU A 255 -12.15 8.32 6.37
CA GLU A 255 -13.34 8.30 7.23
C GLU A 255 -13.67 9.70 7.77
N LYS A 256 -12.65 10.45 8.20
CA LYS A 256 -12.81 11.85 8.63
C LYS A 256 -13.23 12.79 7.50
N GLN A 257 -12.84 12.50 6.26
CA GLN A 257 -13.26 13.30 5.11
C GLN A 257 -14.72 12.98 4.72
N ILE A 258 -15.09 11.70 4.74
CA ILE A 258 -16.46 11.23 4.52
C ILE A 258 -17.42 11.83 5.54
N SER A 259 -17.07 11.84 6.83
CA SER A 259 -17.93 12.40 7.89
C SER A 259 -18.18 13.90 7.76
N LYS A 260 -17.36 14.61 6.98
CA LYS A 260 -17.54 16.04 6.63
C LYS A 260 -18.32 16.27 5.33
N GLY A 261 -18.74 15.20 4.64
CA GLY A 261 -19.36 15.29 3.32
C GLY A 261 -18.42 15.70 2.19
N GLU A 262 -17.09 15.68 2.41
CA GLU A 262 -16.10 16.07 1.40
C GLU A 262 -15.77 14.90 0.45
N LEU A 263 -16.63 14.57 -0.50
CA LEU A 263 -16.54 13.32 -1.29
C LEU A 263 -15.62 13.39 -2.53
N SER A 264 -14.70 14.35 -2.58
CA SER A 264 -13.84 14.61 -3.73
C SER A 264 -12.52 13.85 -3.66
N LEU A 265 -12.17 13.13 -4.72
CA LEU A 265 -10.86 12.48 -4.88
C LEU A 265 -9.73 13.51 -4.93
N GLN A 266 -9.96 14.68 -5.53
CA GLN A 266 -8.98 15.77 -5.58
C GLN A 266 -8.66 16.30 -4.19
N ARG A 267 -9.71 16.44 -3.37
CA ARG A 267 -9.58 16.85 -1.98
C ARG A 267 -8.85 15.81 -1.17
N LEU A 268 -9.14 14.51 -1.39
CA LEU A 268 -8.44 13.42 -0.72
C LEU A 268 -6.94 13.44 -1.00
N ALA A 269 -6.53 13.55 -2.27
CA ALA A 269 -5.11 13.63 -2.63
C ALA A 269 -4.42 14.83 -1.96
N LYS A 270 -5.10 15.98 -1.85
CA LYS A 270 -4.58 17.15 -1.13
C LYS A 270 -4.47 16.90 0.39
N THR A 271 -5.50 16.32 1.01
CA THR A 271 -5.52 16.02 2.45
C THR A 271 -4.39 15.05 2.82
N LEU A 272 -4.15 14.04 1.99
CA LEU A 272 -3.07 13.07 2.15
C LEU A 272 -1.69 13.62 1.82
N LYS A 273 -1.60 14.86 1.28
CA LYS A 273 -0.36 15.42 0.69
C LYS A 273 0.27 14.42 -0.30
N ALA A 274 -0.57 13.80 -1.11
CA ALA A 274 -0.18 12.69 -1.96
C ALA A 274 0.83 13.12 -3.03
N ARG A 275 1.74 12.20 -3.36
CA ARG A 275 2.62 12.36 -4.50
C ARG A 275 1.81 12.25 -5.79
N THR A 276 2.31 12.87 -6.85
CA THR A 276 1.73 12.74 -8.18
C THR A 276 2.72 12.07 -9.12
N TRP A 277 2.19 11.29 -10.06
CA TRP A 277 2.96 10.62 -11.08
C TRP A 277 2.36 10.88 -12.46
N LYS A 278 3.21 11.12 -13.44
CA LYS A 278 2.82 11.26 -14.84
C LYS A 278 3.68 10.30 -15.66
N PRO A 279 3.09 9.40 -16.46
CA PRO A 279 3.88 8.51 -17.28
C PRO A 279 4.54 9.27 -18.45
N SER A 280 5.44 8.59 -19.16
CA SER A 280 6.01 9.12 -20.40
C SER A 280 4.92 9.36 -21.46
N VAL A 281 5.25 10.18 -22.47
CA VAL A 281 4.32 10.57 -23.52
C VAL A 281 3.71 9.36 -24.24
N ASP A 282 4.52 8.32 -24.46
CA ASP A 282 4.10 7.08 -25.15
C ASP A 282 3.00 6.31 -24.39
N HIS A 283 2.95 6.48 -23.07
CA HIS A 283 1.99 5.81 -22.19
C HIS A 283 0.76 6.67 -21.88
N LEU A 284 0.73 7.95 -22.28
CA LEU A 284 -0.43 8.83 -22.04
C LEU A 284 -1.74 8.31 -22.66
N PRO A 285 -1.76 7.75 -23.88
CA PRO A 285 -2.98 7.21 -24.47
C PRO A 285 -3.61 6.07 -23.65
N GLU A 286 -2.82 5.32 -22.88
CA GLU A 286 -3.31 4.23 -22.03
C GLU A 286 -4.16 4.72 -20.84
N LEU A 287 -4.02 6.00 -20.46
CA LEU A 287 -4.80 6.64 -19.40
C LEU A 287 -6.13 7.25 -19.90
N PHE A 288 -6.51 6.99 -21.15
CA PHE A 288 -7.76 7.49 -21.73
C PHE A 288 -8.97 6.91 -20.98
N ASN A 289 -9.86 7.80 -20.52
CA ASN A 289 -11.06 7.45 -19.76
C ASN A 289 -12.32 7.72 -20.60
N ILE A 290 -13.26 6.77 -20.63
CA ILE A 290 -14.54 6.92 -21.34
C ILE A 290 -15.61 7.48 -20.40
N ASN A 291 -15.90 8.77 -20.54
CA ASN A 291 -16.90 9.46 -19.74
C ASN A 291 -18.18 9.84 -20.50
N THR A 292 -18.06 10.05 -21.81
CA THR A 292 -19.12 10.54 -22.70
C THR A 292 -19.30 9.64 -23.93
N PRO A 293 -20.40 9.77 -24.70
CA PRO A 293 -20.56 9.07 -25.96
C PRO A 293 -19.48 9.42 -27.00
N SER A 294 -18.96 10.66 -26.96
CA SER A 294 -17.87 11.11 -27.83
C SER A 294 -16.58 10.35 -27.53
N ASP A 295 -16.25 10.19 -26.24
CA ASP A 295 -15.06 9.45 -25.81
C ASP A 295 -15.15 7.98 -26.25
N LEU A 296 -16.35 7.39 -26.20
CA LEU A 296 -16.58 6.02 -26.68
C LEU A 296 -16.40 5.91 -28.20
N ALA A 297 -16.86 6.90 -28.97
CA ALA A 297 -16.66 6.91 -30.42
C ALA A 297 -15.18 7.05 -30.78
N GLU A 298 -14.45 7.91 -30.06
CA GLU A 298 -12.99 8.04 -30.20
C GLU A 298 -12.28 6.72 -29.87
N ALA A 299 -12.59 6.11 -28.72
CA ALA A 299 -12.00 4.83 -28.34
C ALA A 299 -12.27 3.71 -29.36
N LYS A 300 -13.46 3.67 -29.97
CA LYS A 300 -13.78 2.71 -31.03
C LYS A 300 -12.90 2.91 -32.27
N ARG A 301 -12.71 4.15 -32.73
CA ARG A 301 -11.82 4.45 -33.86
C ARG A 301 -10.39 4.01 -33.56
N THR A 302 -9.86 4.39 -32.40
CA THR A 302 -8.52 3.97 -31.96
C THR A 302 -8.39 2.45 -31.90
N TRP A 303 -9.42 1.75 -31.41
CA TRP A 303 -9.42 0.29 -31.35
C TRP A 303 -9.38 -0.37 -32.73
N GLU A 304 -10.12 0.17 -33.69
CA GLU A 304 -10.16 -0.31 -35.08
C GLU A 304 -8.85 -0.06 -35.82
N GLU A 305 -8.25 1.12 -35.64
CA GLU A 305 -6.97 1.51 -36.25
C GLU A 305 -5.78 0.69 -35.73
N ALA A 306 -5.78 0.36 -34.44
CA ALA A 306 -4.69 -0.38 -33.79
C ALA A 306 -4.65 -1.88 -34.11
N LYS A 307 -5.65 -2.42 -34.83
CA LYS A 307 -5.76 -3.86 -35.18
C LYS A 307 -5.56 -4.83 -33.99
N PHE A 308 -6.13 -4.50 -32.82
CA PHE A 308 -6.11 -5.37 -31.63
C PHE A 308 -6.91 -6.67 -31.79
#